data_AF-A0A927TX36-F1
#
_entry.id   AF-A0A927TX36-F1
#
_cell.length_a   1.000
_cell.length_b   1.000
_cell.length_c   1.000
_cell.angle_alpha   90.00
_cell.angle_beta   90.00
_cell.angle_gamma   90.00
#
_symmetry.space_group_name_H-M   'P 1'
#
loop_
_entity.id
_entity.type
_entity.pdbx_description
1 polymer ?
#
loop_
_entity_poly.entity_id
_entity_poly.type
_entity_poly.pdbx_seq_one_letter_code
_entity_poly.pdbx_strand_id
1 'polypeptide(L)' 'MDLKEKIEEIVEKVKDDDKFKEDFKKNPEKAIENLAGVDIPDGMLDKIVDGVKAKITGDKLADAVDSLKKLF' A
#
# COMPACT_ATOMS: atom_id res chain seq x y z
N MET A 1 13.94 10.08 -7.89
CA MET A 1 12.99 9.53 -6.89
C MET A 1 11.83 8.97 -7.68
N ASP A 2 11.79 7.65 -7.84
CA ASP A 2 10.70 6.99 -8.53
C ASP A 2 9.55 6.77 -7.57
N LEU A 3 8.49 7.54 -7.78
CA LEU A 3 7.25 7.43 -7.00
C LEU A 3 6.71 5.99 -7.00
N LYS A 4 6.89 5.31 -8.13
CA LYS A 4 6.45 3.93 -8.33
C LYS A 4 7.22 2.94 -7.45
N GLU A 5 8.54 3.08 -7.34
CA GLU A 5 9.35 2.22 -6.47
C GLU A 5 8.97 2.41 -5.00
N LYS A 6 8.75 3.66 -4.55
CA LYS A 6 8.24 3.94 -3.20
C LYS A 6 6.91 3.25 -2.94
N ILE A 7 5.97 3.32 -3.89
CA ILE A 7 4.68 2.64 -3.75
C ILE A 7 4.88 1.13 -3.61
N GLU A 8 5.75 0.52 -4.42
CA GLU A 8 6.01 -0.92 -4.36
C GLU A 8 6.68 -1.34 -3.06
N GLU A 9 7.69 -0.60 -2.59
CA GLU A 9 8.37 -0.83 -1.32
C GLU A 9 7.39 -0.75 -0.13
N ILE A 10 6.51 0.25 -0.11
CA ILE A 10 5.49 0.39 0.93
C ILE A 10 4.50 -0.77 0.85
N VAL A 11 4.04 -1.15 -0.35
CA VAL A 11 3.11 -2.29 -0.52
C VAL A 11 3.73 -3.59 0.01
N GLU A 12 5.01 -3.86 -0.32
CA GLU A 12 5.73 -5.02 0.22
C GLU A 12 5.82 -4.94 1.74
N LYS A 13 6.15 -3.77 2.31
CA LYS A 13 6.16 -3.59 3.76
C LYS A 13 4.80 -3.85 4.41
N VAL A 14 3.69 -3.40 3.79
CA VAL A 14 2.33 -3.67 4.29
C VAL A 14 1.97 -5.16 4.21
N LYS A 15 2.55 -5.90 3.26
CA LYS A 15 2.32 -7.34 3.12
C LYS A 15 3.15 -8.15 4.12
N ASP A 16 4.41 -7.77 4.32
CA ASP A 16 5.38 -8.54 5.10
C ASP A 16 5.41 -8.15 6.59
N ASP A 17 5.05 -6.91 6.95
CA ASP A 17 5.02 -6.42 8.33
C ASP A 17 3.57 -6.18 8.78
N ASP A 18 3.04 -7.10 9.59
CA ASP A 18 1.68 -7.00 10.13
C ASP A 18 1.51 -5.78 11.07
N LYS A 19 2.57 -5.33 11.76
CA LYS A 19 2.51 -4.13 12.59
C LYS A 19 2.40 -2.89 11.70
N PHE A 20 3.22 -2.82 10.66
CA PHE A 20 3.13 -1.73 9.68
C PHE A 20 1.77 -1.70 8.98
N LYS A 21 1.22 -2.87 8.65
CA LYS A 21 -0.12 -3.02 8.08
C LYS A 21 -1.22 -2.51 9.00
N GLU A 22 -1.14 -2.77 10.31
CA GLU A 22 -2.08 -2.20 11.27
C GLU A 22 -1.95 -0.68 11.36
N ASP A 23 -0.72 -0.17 11.43
CA ASP A 23 -0.47 1.26 11.47
C ASP A 23 -0.93 1.95 10.18
N PHE A 24 -0.70 1.34 9.03
CA PHE A 24 -1.16 1.81 7.72
C PHE A 24 -2.69 1.79 7.60
N LYS A 25 -3.36 0.77 8.14
CA LYS A 25 -4.83 0.72 8.19
C LYS A 25 -5.41 1.82 9.07
N LYS A 26 -4.75 2.14 10.20
CA LYS A 26 -5.19 3.19 11.11
C LYS A 26 -4.90 4.59 10.56
N ASN A 27 -3.68 4.81 10.09
CA ASN A 27 -3.19 6.09 9.59
C ASN A 27 -2.15 5.86 8.47
N PRO A 28 -2.59 5.73 7.20
CA PRO A 28 -1.71 5.39 6.09
C PRO A 28 -0.68 6.50 5.81
N GLU A 29 -1.07 7.77 5.91
CA GLU A 29 -0.18 8.94 5.76
C GLU A 29 0.97 8.88 6.76
N LYS A 30 0.63 8.79 8.06
CA LYS A 30 1.61 8.73 9.15
C LYS A 30 2.48 7.47 9.09
N ALA A 31 1.91 6.34 8.69
CA ALA A 31 2.67 5.11 8.48
C ALA A 31 3.72 5.31 7.37
N ILE A 32 3.31 5.89 6.24
CA ILE A 32 4.24 6.21 5.14
C ILE A 32 5.28 7.24 5.56
N GLU A 33 4.92 8.32 6.27
CA GLU A 33 5.88 9.29 6.79
C GLU A 33 6.92 8.65 7.71
N ASN A 34 6.47 7.81 8.65
CA ASN A 34 7.34 7.11 9.60
C ASN A 34 8.25 6.08 8.94
N LEU A 35 7.75 5.39 7.90
CA LEU A 35 8.52 4.39 7.16
C LEU A 35 9.53 5.08 6.25
N ALA A 36 9.08 6.12 5.56
CA ALA A 36 9.88 6.78 4.56
C ALA A 36 11.01 7.55 5.23
N GLY A 37 10.78 8.40 6.24
CA GLY A 37 11.81 9.38 6.67
C GLY A 37 12.42 10.17 5.49
N VAL A 38 11.76 10.11 4.34
CA VAL A 38 12.19 10.62 3.04
C VAL A 38 11.33 11.84 2.81
N ASP A 39 11.94 12.95 2.43
CA ASP A 39 11.29 14.14 1.91
C ASP A 39 10.37 13.77 0.73
N ILE A 40 9.12 13.42 1.04
CA ILE A 40 8.07 13.26 0.05
C ILE A 40 7.50 14.66 -0.15
N PRO A 41 7.46 15.18 -1.39
CA PRO A 41 6.86 16.47 -1.65
C PRO A 41 5.40 16.51 -1.19
N ASP A 42 5.00 17.60 -0.56
CA ASP A 42 3.61 17.84 -0.19
C ASP A 42 2.67 17.62 -1.39
N GLY A 43 1.58 16.87 -1.17
CA GLY A 43 0.63 16.47 -2.22
C GLY A 43 1.04 15.24 -3.05
N MET A 44 2.24 14.70 -2.85
CA MET A 44 2.63 13.40 -3.40
C MET A 44 2.36 12.26 -2.41
N LEU A 45 2.31 12.55 -1.10
CA LEU A 45 1.95 11.58 -0.05
C LEU A 45 0.60 10.92 -0.33
N ASP A 46 -0.43 11.72 -0.64
CA ASP A 46 -1.77 11.22 -0.97
C ASP A 46 -1.74 10.27 -2.17
N LYS A 47 -0.97 10.60 -3.21
CA LYS A 47 -0.82 9.74 -4.40
C LYS A 47 -0.13 8.41 -4.05
N ILE A 48 0.81 8.42 -3.12
CA ILE A 48 1.46 7.19 -2.64
C ILE A 48 0.45 6.38 -1.84
N VAL A 49 -0.22 6.99 -0.86
CA VAL A 49 -1.26 6.36 -0.04
C VAL A 49 -2.31 5.70 -0.93
N ASP A 50 -2.81 6.43 -1.91
CA ASP A 50 -3.82 5.94 -2.85
C ASP A 50 -3.28 4.83 -3.75
N GLY A 51 -2.05 4.96 -4.26
CA GLY A 51 -1.39 3.92 -5.05
C GLY A 51 -1.21 2.62 -4.25
N VAL A 52 -0.79 2.72 -3.00
CA VAL A 52 -0.61 1.58 -2.07
C VAL A 52 -1.97 0.94 -1.76
N LYS A 53 -2.98 1.74 -1.40
CA LYS A 53 -4.35 1.26 -1.18
C LYS A 53 -4.90 0.57 -2.43
N ALA A 54 -4.74 1.18 -3.61
CA ALA A 54 -5.21 0.63 -4.87
C ALA A 54 -4.56 -0.72 -5.18
N LYS A 55 -3.24 -0.87 -5.00
CA LYS A 55 -2.55 -2.17 -5.17
C LYS A 55 -3.08 -3.22 -4.20
N ILE A 56 -3.20 -2.90 -2.90
CA ILE A 56 -3.68 -3.86 -1.89
C ILE A 56 -5.13 -4.28 -2.15
N THR A 57 -5.99 -3.33 -2.55
CA THR A 57 -7.41 -3.61 -2.80
C THR A 57 -7.60 -4.35 -4.12
N GLY A 58 -6.80 -3.99 -5.13
CA GLY A 58 -6.74 -4.68 -6.42
C GLY A 58 -6.32 -6.14 -6.28
N ASP A 59 -5.28 -6.42 -5.50
CA ASP A 59 -4.84 -7.80 -5.21
C ASP A 59 -5.95 -8.61 -4.54
N LYS A 60 -6.65 -8.05 -3.53
CA LYS A 60 -7.78 -8.73 -2.88
C LYS A 60 -8.94 -9.02 -3.82
N LEU A 61 -9.26 -8.10 -4.72
CA LEU A 61 -10.30 -8.32 -5.73
C LEU A 61 -9.89 -9.40 -6.73
N ALA A 62 -8.63 -9.39 -7.17
CA ALA A 62 -8.09 -10.42 -8.04
C ALA A 62 -8.17 -11.80 -7.37
N ASP A 63 -7.73 -11.91 -6.11
CA ASP A 63 -7.81 -13.15 -5.32
C ASP A 63 -9.26 -13.63 -5.14
N ALA A 64 -10.20 -12.70 -4.91
CA ALA A 64 -11.61 -13.03 -4.77
C ALA A 64 -12.22 -13.52 -6.09
N VAL A 65 -11.91 -12.86 -7.22
CA VAL A 65 -12.39 -13.26 -8.56
C VAL A 65 -11.80 -14.61 -8.96
N ASP A 66 -10.51 -14.85 -8.70
CA ASP A 66 -9.88 -16.13 -8.98
C ASP A 66 -10.44 -17.25 -8.09
N SER A 67 -10.76 -16.95 -6.83
CA SER A 67 -11.44 -17.89 -5.94
C SER A 67 -12.85 -18.22 -6.47
N LEU A 68 -13.61 -17.22 -6.94
CA LEU A 68 -14.93 -17.44 -7.54
C LEU A 68 -14.85 -18.26 -8.83
N LYS A 69 -13.90 -18.00 -9.72
CA LYS A 69 -13.68 -18.80 -10.94
C LYS A 69 -13.35 -20.27 -10.66
N LYS A 70 -12.73 -20.58 -9.52
CA LYS A 70 -12.44 -21.97 -9.13
C LYS A 70 -13.67 -22.71 -8.60
N LEU A 71 -14.74 -22.00 -8.25
CA LEU A 71 -15.97 -22.57 -7.67
C LEU A 71 -17.05 -22.85 -8.72
N PHE A 72 -16.90 -22.37 -9.96
CA PHE A 72 -17.81 -22.58 -11.10
C PHE A 72 -17.11 -23.30 -12.24
#